data_AF-U7QET9-F1
#
_entry.id   AF-U7QET9-F1
#
_cell.length_a   1.000
_cell.length_b   1.000
_cell.length_c   1.000
_cell.angle_alpha   90.00
_cell.angle_beta   90.00
_cell.angle_gamma   90.00
#
_symmetry.space_group_name_H-M   'P 1'
#
loop_
_entity.id
_entity.type
_entity.pdbx_description
1 polymer ?
#
loop_
_entity_poly.entity_id
_entity_poly.type
_entity_poly.pdbx_seq_one_letter_code
_entity_poly.pdbx_strand_id
1 'polypeptide(L)'
;MITKISKANSSSVRKFSALLILGVIGMGTMACESSSLVFKQNPTKTAIFDQNSEPNLPTTRENGDFIRSSQKTWEAVNANSNGLNCHGLNLSYEELIDPRNSVKLDIENWPVVGQLKQGQDFEINLGPAGLGMVYDAQQNPWMYVENTRGENGPSNCFVRANRRFVKPISVKAFNQG
;
A
#
# COMPACT_ATOMS: atom_id res chain seq x y z
N MET A 1 32.22 27.96 27.96
CA MET A 1 33.10 26.95 27.32
C MET A 1 32.53 26.69 25.93
N ILE A 2 33.28 27.05 24.90
CA ILE A 2 32.88 27.02 23.49
C ILE A 2 33.32 25.67 22.92
N THR A 3 32.44 24.96 22.21
CA THR A 3 32.91 24.12 21.08
C THR A 3 31.81 24.04 20.02
N LYS A 4 32.01 24.83 18.96
CA LYS A 4 31.43 24.59 17.63
C LYS A 4 32.10 23.34 17.06
N ILE A 5 31.35 22.45 16.42
CA ILE A 5 31.88 21.61 15.35
C ILE A 5 30.91 21.64 14.17
N SER A 6 31.54 21.74 13.02
CA SER A 6 31.11 22.21 11.71
C SER A 6 30.49 21.14 10.81
N LYS A 7 29.64 21.64 9.90
CA LYS A 7 29.24 21.11 8.58
C LYS A 7 30.16 20.06 7.95
N ALA A 8 29.55 19.06 7.31
CA ALA A 8 30.03 18.52 6.04
C ALA A 8 28.83 18.18 5.15
N ASN A 9 28.75 18.86 4.01
CA ASN A 9 27.91 18.53 2.87
C ASN A 9 28.80 17.69 1.92
N SER A 10 28.31 16.57 1.39
CA SER A 10 29.03 15.83 0.35
C SER A 10 28.06 15.16 -0.62
N SER A 11 27.72 15.91 -1.67
CA SER A 11 27.30 15.36 -2.95
C SER A 11 28.48 14.65 -3.61
N SER A 12 28.34 13.39 -4.00
CA SER A 12 29.29 12.77 -4.92
C SER A 12 28.61 11.87 -5.94
N VAL A 13 28.72 12.34 -7.18
CA VAL A 13 28.29 11.78 -8.45
C VAL A 13 29.13 10.55 -8.75
N ARG A 14 28.51 9.39 -9.01
CA ARG A 14 29.22 8.23 -9.56
C ARG A 14 29.29 8.34 -11.08
N LYS A 15 30.48 8.66 -11.57
CA LYS A 15 30.93 8.50 -12.95
C LYS A 15 31.07 7.01 -13.27
N PHE A 16 30.49 6.56 -14.38
CA PHE A 16 30.82 5.28 -15.01
C PHE A 16 31.69 5.52 -16.25
N SER A 17 32.84 4.87 -16.29
CA SER A 17 33.76 4.71 -17.42
C SER A 17 34.68 3.56 -17.01
N ALA A 18 35.11 2.60 -17.80
CA ALA A 18 34.91 2.23 -19.21
C ALA A 18 35.33 0.75 -19.31
N LEU A 19 34.99 0.03 -20.40
CA LEU A 19 35.99 -0.51 -21.33
C LEU A 19 35.36 -1.36 -22.44
N LEU A 20 35.97 -1.20 -23.63
CA LEU A 20 35.76 -1.90 -24.88
C LEU A 20 36.11 -3.39 -24.82
N ILE A 21 35.40 -4.21 -25.59
CA ILE A 21 36.00 -5.32 -26.35
C ILE A 21 35.52 -5.25 -27.80
N LEU A 22 36.49 -5.21 -28.71
CA LEU A 22 36.38 -5.22 -30.17
C LEU A 22 36.60 -6.65 -30.72
N GLY A 23 35.93 -6.96 -31.82
CA GLY A 23 36.26 -8.02 -32.78
C GLY A 23 35.29 -9.22 -32.75
N VAL A 24 34.83 -9.82 -33.85
CA VAL A 24 35.23 -9.79 -35.27
C VAL A 24 34.01 -10.15 -36.14
N ILE A 25 34.05 -9.65 -37.38
CA ILE A 25 33.11 -9.78 -38.49
C ILE A 25 32.90 -11.25 -38.93
N GLY A 26 31.64 -11.62 -39.18
CA GLY A 26 31.27 -12.78 -39.98
C GLY A 26 30.10 -12.41 -40.90
N MET A 27 30.38 -12.25 -42.20
CA MET A 27 29.36 -12.15 -43.23
C MET A 27 28.67 -13.50 -43.39
N GLY A 28 27.35 -13.52 -43.23
CA GLY A 28 26.50 -14.64 -43.56
C GLY A 28 25.10 -14.12 -43.85
N THR A 29 24.83 -13.81 -45.12
CA THR A 29 23.47 -13.56 -45.60
C THR A 29 22.74 -14.91 -45.59
N MET A 30 21.80 -15.09 -44.66
CA MET A 30 20.75 -16.09 -44.81
C MET A 30 19.41 -15.40 -44.69
N ALA A 31 18.58 -15.68 -45.70
CA ALA A 31 17.31 -15.05 -45.95
C ALA A 31 16.35 -15.19 -44.78
N CYS A 32 15.55 -14.15 -44.57
CA CYS A 32 14.33 -14.19 -43.77
C CYS A 32 13.39 -15.28 -44.31
N GLU A 33 13.13 -16.30 -43.51
CA GLU A 33 11.83 -16.98 -43.51
C GLU A 33 11.43 -17.24 -42.07
N SER A 34 11.13 -16.15 -41.36
CA SER A 34 10.27 -16.25 -40.17
C SER A 34 8.85 -16.28 -40.69
N SER A 35 8.23 -17.46 -40.71
CA SER A 35 6.78 -17.57 -40.80
C SER A 35 6.21 -16.72 -39.66
N SER A 36 5.68 -15.55 -40.00
CA SER A 36 4.93 -14.72 -39.07
C SER A 36 3.68 -15.51 -38.70
N LEU A 37 3.70 -16.13 -37.52
CA LEU A 37 2.46 -16.45 -36.83
C LEU A 37 1.78 -15.10 -36.56
N VAL A 38 0.84 -14.78 -37.43
CA VAL A 38 -0.12 -13.69 -37.25
C VAL A 38 -0.92 -14.03 -36.00
N PHE A 39 -0.42 -13.61 -34.84
CA PHE A 39 -1.30 -13.32 -33.72
C PHE A 39 -2.19 -12.18 -34.20
N LYS A 40 -3.46 -12.51 -34.48
CA LYS A 40 -4.53 -11.52 -34.52
C LYS A 40 -4.51 -10.83 -33.16
N GLN A 41 -3.79 -9.71 -33.07
CA GLN A 41 -3.97 -8.75 -32.01
C GLN A 41 -5.42 -8.28 -32.15
N ASN A 42 -6.29 -8.86 -31.33
CA ASN A 42 -7.57 -8.25 -31.02
C ASN A 42 -7.20 -6.84 -30.51
N PRO A 43 -7.67 -5.75 -31.13
CA PRO A 43 -7.17 -4.43 -30.81
C PRO A 43 -7.34 -4.22 -29.31
N THR A 44 -6.20 -4.12 -28.64
CA THR A 44 -6.09 -3.76 -27.23
C THR A 44 -6.96 -2.54 -27.05
N LYS A 45 -8.09 -2.74 -26.37
CA LYS A 45 -8.87 -1.64 -25.81
C LYS A 45 -7.92 -0.92 -24.88
N THR A 46 -7.25 0.11 -25.41
CA THR A 46 -6.51 1.09 -24.63
C THR A 46 -7.44 1.50 -23.51
N ALA A 47 -7.10 1.13 -22.28
CA ALA A 47 -7.79 1.64 -21.12
C ALA A 47 -7.53 3.15 -21.11
N ILE A 48 -8.45 3.91 -21.69
CA ILE A 48 -8.53 5.33 -21.48
C ILE A 48 -8.83 5.46 -19.99
N PHE A 49 -7.81 5.80 -19.21
CA PHE A 49 -8.02 6.29 -17.86
C PHE A 49 -8.76 7.61 -18.00
N ASP A 50 -10.08 7.55 -17.90
CA ASP A 50 -10.89 8.72 -17.65
C ASP A 50 -10.39 9.34 -16.34
N GLN A 51 -9.64 10.43 -16.45
CA GLN A 51 -9.24 11.27 -15.32
C GLN A 51 -10.45 11.96 -14.64
N ASN A 52 -11.67 11.62 -15.09
CA ASN A 52 -12.93 12.05 -14.52
C ASN A 52 -13.75 10.92 -13.88
N SER A 53 -13.26 9.68 -13.86
CA SER A 53 -13.89 8.65 -13.03
C SER A 53 -13.64 8.99 -11.56
N GLU A 54 -14.70 9.30 -10.83
CA GLU A 54 -14.65 9.32 -9.37
C GLU A 54 -14.08 7.97 -8.93
N PRO A 55 -13.04 7.92 -8.08
CA PRO A 55 -12.51 6.66 -7.58
C PRO A 55 -13.69 5.86 -7.03
N ASN A 56 -13.98 4.71 -7.61
CA ASN A 56 -15.10 3.90 -7.17
C ASN A 56 -14.80 3.45 -5.73
N LEU A 57 -15.49 4.06 -4.77
CA LEU A 57 -15.23 3.84 -3.37
C LEU A 57 -15.49 2.36 -3.03
N PRO A 58 -14.72 1.77 -2.11
CA PRO A 58 -14.90 0.38 -1.70
C PRO A 58 -16.35 0.09 -1.29
N THR A 59 -16.91 -0.99 -1.82
CA THR A 59 -18.23 -1.46 -1.41
C THR A 59 -18.13 -2.34 -0.15
N THR A 60 -19.28 -2.63 0.45
CA THR A 60 -19.39 -3.47 1.64
C THR A 60 -20.25 -4.69 1.39
N ARG A 61 -20.01 -5.75 2.16
CA ARG A 61 -20.94 -6.87 2.31
C ARG A 61 -22.15 -6.43 3.14
N GLU A 62 -23.17 -7.30 3.20
CA GLU A 62 -24.40 -7.05 3.97
C GLU A 62 -24.14 -6.71 5.45
N ASN A 63 -23.17 -7.38 6.07
CA ASN A 63 -22.75 -7.12 7.45
C ASN A 63 -21.95 -5.81 7.64
N GLY A 64 -21.72 -5.05 6.57
CA GLY A 64 -20.99 -3.79 6.57
C GLY A 64 -19.47 -3.93 6.41
N ASP A 65 -18.97 -5.15 6.24
CA ASP A 65 -17.55 -5.39 6.04
C ASP A 65 -17.09 -4.94 4.66
N PHE A 66 -16.00 -4.18 4.61
CA PHE A 66 -15.42 -3.81 3.34
C PHE A 66 -14.83 -5.03 2.62
N ILE A 67 -15.02 -5.08 1.30
CA ILE A 67 -14.33 -6.03 0.44
C ILE A 67 -12.93 -5.49 0.07
N ARG A 68 -12.06 -6.37 -0.43
CA ARG A 68 -10.70 -5.99 -0.86
C ARG A 68 -10.75 -4.84 -1.87
N SER A 69 -9.99 -3.79 -1.61
CA SER A 69 -9.89 -2.59 -2.45
C SER A 69 -8.47 -2.01 -2.44
N SER A 70 -8.16 -1.18 -3.43
CA SER A 70 -6.93 -0.38 -3.53
C SER A 70 -7.02 1.01 -2.88
N GLN A 71 -8.13 1.30 -2.19
CA GLN A 71 -8.33 2.57 -1.47
C GLN A 71 -7.29 2.70 -0.33
N LYS A 72 -6.46 3.75 -0.38
CA LYS A 72 -5.39 3.97 0.61
C LYS A 72 -5.83 4.81 1.81
N THR A 73 -6.67 5.80 1.60
CA THR A 73 -7.02 6.81 2.61
C THR A 73 -8.40 6.57 3.21
N TRP A 74 -8.49 6.68 4.52
CA TRP A 74 -9.67 6.33 5.30
C TRP A 74 -9.85 7.29 6.48
N GLU A 75 -11.10 7.48 6.91
CA GLU A 75 -11.45 8.24 8.11
C GLU A 75 -12.02 7.28 9.15
N ALA A 76 -11.59 7.40 10.41
CA ALA A 76 -12.20 6.70 11.52
C ALA A 76 -13.55 7.37 11.87
N VAL A 77 -14.64 6.60 11.79
CA VAL A 77 -16.01 7.07 12.06
C VAL A 77 -16.68 6.31 13.21
N ASN A 78 -15.90 5.56 13.99
CA ASN A 78 -16.41 4.82 15.13
C ASN A 78 -17.19 5.75 16.07
N ALA A 79 -18.45 5.40 16.34
CA ALA A 79 -19.34 6.19 17.18
C ALA A 79 -19.00 6.12 18.68
N ASN A 80 -18.10 5.21 19.08
CA ASN A 80 -17.65 5.11 20.46
C ASN A 80 -16.76 6.30 20.85
N SER A 81 -17.04 6.90 22.01
CA SER A 81 -16.27 8.02 22.58
C SER A 81 -14.79 7.70 22.81
N ASN A 82 -14.45 6.42 22.95
CA ASN A 82 -13.06 5.96 23.12
C ASN A 82 -12.31 5.84 21.79
N GLY A 83 -12.94 6.09 20.64
CA GLY A 83 -12.31 5.94 19.33
C GLY A 83 -12.22 4.50 18.85
N LEU A 84 -11.58 4.30 17.71
CA LEU A 84 -11.39 2.99 17.06
C LEU A 84 -10.10 2.34 17.56
N ASN A 85 -10.22 1.17 18.19
CA ASN A 85 -9.07 0.40 18.66
C ASN A 85 -8.15 0.01 17.50
N CYS A 86 -6.85 0.22 17.71
CA CYS A 86 -5.79 -0.23 16.83
C CYS A 86 -5.01 -1.36 17.51
N HIS A 87 -5.08 -2.55 16.92
CA HIS A 87 -4.54 -3.79 17.47
C HIS A 87 -3.17 -4.11 16.87
N GLY A 88 -2.17 -4.42 17.69
CA GLY A 88 -0.81 -4.61 17.19
C GLY A 88 -0.02 -5.64 17.99
N LEU A 89 0.94 -6.25 17.30
CA LEU A 89 2.03 -6.99 17.91
C LEU A 89 3.31 -6.18 17.77
N ASN A 90 4.35 -6.51 18.54
CA ASN A 90 5.68 -5.94 18.35
C ASN A 90 6.40 -6.62 17.17
N LEU A 91 5.85 -6.47 15.96
CA LEU A 91 6.34 -7.03 14.70
C LEU A 91 6.15 -6.00 13.59
N SER A 92 7.07 -5.94 12.63
CA SER A 92 6.89 -5.14 11.41
C SER A 92 5.82 -5.74 10.51
N TYR A 93 5.30 -4.96 9.56
CA TYR A 93 4.37 -5.47 8.56
C TYR A 93 4.97 -6.64 7.76
N GLU A 94 6.23 -6.50 7.34
CA GLU A 94 6.97 -7.53 6.61
C GLU A 94 7.08 -8.82 7.42
N GLU A 95 7.34 -8.71 8.72
CA GLU A 95 7.38 -9.87 9.62
C GLU A 95 6.01 -10.52 9.79
N LEU A 96 4.93 -9.74 9.78
CA LEU A 96 3.56 -10.23 9.92
C LEU A 96 3.08 -10.98 8.66
N ILE A 97 3.50 -10.55 7.47
CA ILE A 97 3.08 -11.16 6.20
C ILE A 97 4.06 -12.20 5.67
N ASP A 98 5.24 -12.37 6.28
CA ASP A 98 6.20 -13.40 5.89
C ASP A 98 5.61 -14.80 6.19
N PRO A 99 5.39 -15.65 5.18
CA PRO A 99 4.84 -16.99 5.39
C PRO A 99 5.75 -17.90 6.24
N ARG A 100 7.02 -17.53 6.46
CA ARG A 100 7.94 -18.23 7.35
C ARG A 100 7.68 -17.92 8.82
N ASN A 101 7.11 -16.75 9.12
CA ASN A 101 6.71 -16.38 10.46
C ASN A 101 5.33 -16.98 10.72
N SER A 102 5.26 -17.96 11.62
CA SER A 102 4.01 -18.67 11.97
C SER A 102 3.10 -17.80 12.87
N VAL A 103 2.79 -16.58 12.43
CA VAL A 103 1.92 -15.65 13.14
C VAL A 103 0.47 -16.04 12.88
N LYS A 104 -0.25 -16.41 13.93
CA LYS A 104 -1.70 -16.56 13.87
C LYS A 104 -2.33 -15.17 13.79
N LEU A 105 -2.98 -14.87 12.66
CA LEU A 105 -3.76 -13.64 12.48
C LEU A 105 -5.08 -13.74 13.25
N ASP A 106 -5.04 -13.61 14.57
CA ASP A 106 -6.21 -13.58 15.47
C ASP A 106 -6.35 -12.16 16.04
N ILE A 107 -6.52 -11.21 15.11
CA ILE A 107 -6.24 -9.78 15.32
C ILE A 107 -7.13 -9.16 16.39
N GLU A 108 -8.40 -9.57 16.46
CA GLU A 108 -9.35 -9.13 17.52
C GLU A 108 -8.79 -9.36 18.93
N ASN A 109 -7.98 -10.41 19.11
CA ASN A 109 -7.40 -10.80 20.40
C ASN A 109 -5.99 -10.21 20.64
N TRP A 110 -5.43 -9.46 19.68
CA TRP A 110 -4.15 -8.79 19.89
C TRP A 110 -4.31 -7.57 20.82
N PRO A 111 -3.23 -7.17 21.52
CA PRO A 111 -3.25 -5.98 22.36
C PRO A 111 -3.65 -4.73 21.58
N VAL A 112 -4.46 -3.87 22.22
CA VAL A 112 -4.72 -2.52 21.72
C VAL A 112 -3.51 -1.65 22.02
N VAL A 113 -2.82 -1.19 20.97
CA VAL A 113 -1.61 -0.36 21.07
C VAL A 113 -1.89 1.13 20.90
N GLY A 114 -3.12 1.48 20.54
CA GLY A 114 -3.61 2.85 20.49
C GLY A 114 -5.03 2.93 19.94
N GLN A 115 -5.54 4.15 19.79
CA GLN A 115 -6.89 4.41 19.31
C GLN A 115 -6.88 5.55 18.30
N LEU A 116 -7.60 5.38 17.19
CA LEU A 116 -7.90 6.46 16.24
C LEU A 116 -9.12 7.24 16.74
N LYS A 117 -9.01 8.56 16.80
CA LYS A 117 -10.13 9.42 17.18
C LYS A 117 -11.16 9.47 16.05
N GLN A 118 -12.42 9.69 16.40
CA GLN A 118 -13.45 9.95 15.40
C GLN A 118 -13.09 11.19 14.57
N GLY A 119 -13.24 11.10 13.24
CA GLY A 119 -12.84 12.12 12.28
C GLY A 119 -11.34 12.13 11.96
N GLN A 120 -10.56 11.20 12.52
CA GLN A 120 -9.13 11.11 12.23
C GLN A 120 -8.89 10.36 10.91
N ASP A 121 -8.12 11.00 10.04
CA ASP A 121 -7.67 10.42 8.78
C ASP A 121 -6.44 9.53 8.98
N PHE A 122 -6.39 8.43 8.24
CA PHE A 122 -5.27 7.51 8.21
C PHE A 122 -5.06 6.89 6.83
N GLU A 123 -3.83 6.43 6.61
CA GLU A 123 -3.42 5.67 5.45
C GLU A 123 -3.15 4.22 5.82
N ILE A 124 -3.53 3.33 4.91
CA ILE A 124 -3.27 1.90 5.06
C ILE A 124 -2.11 1.47 4.16
N ASN A 125 -1.37 0.46 4.61
CA ASN A 125 -0.42 -0.21 3.73
C ASN A 125 -1.19 -1.07 2.72
N LEU A 126 -0.82 -0.97 1.44
CA LEU A 126 -1.30 -1.89 0.42
C LEU A 126 -0.28 -3.02 0.30
N GLY A 127 -0.72 -4.26 0.51
CA GLY A 127 0.15 -5.42 0.32
C GLY A 127 0.62 -5.56 -1.13
N PRO A 128 1.49 -6.54 -1.44
CA PRO A 128 2.14 -6.67 -2.75
C PRO A 128 1.18 -6.72 -3.96
N ALA A 129 -0.05 -7.15 -3.75
CA ALA A 129 -1.11 -7.18 -4.78
C ALA A 129 -1.84 -5.83 -4.97
N GLY A 130 -1.42 -4.76 -4.29
CA GLY A 130 -2.09 -3.46 -4.33
C GLY A 130 -3.43 -3.41 -3.58
N LEU A 131 -3.65 -4.32 -2.61
CA LEU A 131 -4.90 -4.45 -1.86
C LEU A 131 -4.63 -4.33 -0.35
N GLY A 132 -5.45 -3.55 0.35
CA GLY A 132 -5.20 -3.17 1.76
C GLY A 132 -6.01 -3.92 2.82
N MET A 133 -6.64 -5.05 2.48
CA MET A 133 -7.44 -5.83 3.44
C MET A 133 -6.79 -7.17 3.76
N VAL A 134 -6.63 -7.44 5.06
CA VAL A 134 -6.19 -8.72 5.63
C VAL A 134 -7.37 -9.37 6.35
N TYR A 135 -7.48 -10.70 6.29
CA TYR A 135 -8.53 -11.43 6.99
C TYR A 135 -7.93 -12.19 8.16
N ASP A 136 -8.56 -12.09 9.33
CA ASP A 136 -8.16 -12.83 10.52
C ASP A 136 -8.67 -14.29 10.49
N ALA A 137 -8.38 -15.04 11.55
CA ALA A 137 -8.78 -16.42 11.74
C ALA A 137 -10.31 -16.61 11.73
N GLN A 138 -11.07 -15.55 12.04
CA GLN A 138 -12.53 -15.51 12.04
C GLN A 138 -13.11 -14.93 10.74
N GLN A 139 -12.27 -14.69 9.72
CA GLN A 139 -12.65 -14.11 8.43
C GLN A 139 -13.19 -12.67 8.51
N ASN A 140 -12.87 -11.94 9.58
CA ASN A 140 -13.12 -10.51 9.66
C ASN A 140 -12.05 -9.75 8.87
N PRO A 141 -12.42 -8.74 8.06
CA PRO A 141 -11.42 -7.90 7.39
C PRO A 141 -10.87 -6.80 8.30
N TRP A 142 -9.57 -6.60 8.18
CA TRP A 142 -8.72 -5.66 8.92
C TRP A 142 -7.83 -4.87 7.98
N MET A 143 -7.53 -3.63 8.35
CA MET A 143 -6.64 -2.73 7.62
C MET A 143 -5.40 -2.43 8.44
N TYR A 144 -4.22 -2.59 7.85
CA TYR A 144 -2.96 -2.22 8.49
C TYR A 144 -2.73 -0.71 8.33
N VAL A 145 -2.74 0.01 9.44
CA VAL A 145 -2.50 1.46 9.52
C VAL A 145 -1.00 1.73 9.37
N GLU A 146 -0.62 2.31 8.24
CA GLU A 146 0.76 2.72 7.95
C GLU A 146 1.05 4.10 8.54
N ASN A 147 0.12 5.03 8.38
CA ASN A 147 0.28 6.41 8.83
C ASN A 147 -1.05 7.00 9.28
N THR A 148 -0.99 7.95 10.19
CA THR A 148 -2.12 8.75 10.65
C THR A 148 -1.82 10.21 10.45
N ARG A 149 -2.78 10.99 9.96
CA ARG A 149 -2.59 12.43 9.79
C ARG A 149 -2.62 13.12 11.17
N GLY A 150 -1.62 13.97 11.44
CA GLY A 150 -1.49 14.75 12.68
C GLY A 150 -0.42 14.22 13.66
N GLU A 151 -0.09 15.02 14.68
CA GLU A 151 0.91 14.66 15.68
C GLU A 151 0.33 13.62 16.67
N ASN A 152 0.88 12.38 16.64
CA ASN A 152 0.68 11.29 17.62
C ASN A 152 -0.53 10.34 17.43
N GLY A 153 -0.95 10.03 16.20
CA GLY A 153 -1.87 8.90 15.98
C GLY A 153 -1.16 7.52 16.00
N PRO A 154 -1.88 6.42 16.31
CA PRO A 154 -1.30 5.09 16.29
C PRO A 154 -0.98 4.62 14.87
N SER A 155 0.19 4.03 14.68
CA SER A 155 0.62 3.38 13.44
C SER A 155 1.16 1.98 13.72
N ASN A 156 1.40 1.19 12.67
CA ASN A 156 1.86 -0.20 12.76
C ASN A 156 0.89 -1.11 13.53
N CYS A 157 -0.40 -0.95 13.24
CA CYS A 157 -1.47 -1.67 13.91
C CYS A 157 -2.66 -1.87 12.97
N PHE A 158 -3.58 -2.75 13.34
CA PHE A 158 -4.74 -3.11 12.55
C PHE A 158 -6.02 -2.51 13.13
N VAL A 159 -6.89 -2.04 12.25
CA VAL A 159 -8.23 -1.58 12.59
C VAL A 159 -9.29 -2.36 11.82
N ARG A 160 -10.47 -2.52 12.41
CA ARG A 160 -11.55 -3.31 11.83
C ARG A 160 -12.14 -2.63 10.59
N ALA A 161 -12.13 -3.33 9.46
CA ALA A 161 -12.62 -2.83 8.18
C ALA A 161 -14.14 -3.01 8.03
N ASN A 162 -14.92 -2.22 8.75
CA ASN A 162 -16.37 -2.22 8.68
C ASN A 162 -16.91 -0.79 8.63
N ARG A 163 -17.97 -0.55 7.86
CA ARG A 163 -18.60 0.78 7.70
C ARG A 163 -19.05 1.46 8.99
N ARG A 164 -19.21 0.70 10.08
CA ARG A 164 -19.49 1.24 11.41
C ARG A 164 -18.29 1.92 12.07
N PHE A 165 -17.08 1.60 11.61
CA PHE A 165 -15.83 2.02 12.23
C PHE A 165 -15.00 2.94 11.34
N VAL A 166 -15.08 2.74 10.02
CA VAL A 166 -14.25 3.46 9.03
C VAL A 166 -15.08 3.80 7.80
N LYS A 167 -14.69 4.86 7.09
CA LYS A 167 -15.20 5.17 5.74
C LYS A 167 -14.04 5.55 4.80
N PRO A 168 -14.14 5.23 3.51
CA PRO A 168 -13.10 5.59 2.55
C PRO A 168 -13.13 7.10 2.24
N ILE A 169 -11.96 7.71 2.07
CA ILE A 169 -11.82 9.13 1.69
C ILE A 169 -11.60 9.20 0.18
N SER A 170 -12.43 9.95 -0.54
CA SER A 170 -12.20 10.13 -1.98
C SER A 170 -10.88 10.88 -2.24
N VAL A 171 -10.15 10.49 -3.29
CA VAL A 171 -8.85 11.10 -3.64
C VAL A 171 -8.96 12.62 -3.85
N LYS A 172 -10.13 13.12 -4.26
CA LYS A 172 -10.38 14.56 -4.39
C LYS A 172 -10.46 15.28 -3.03
N ALA A 173 -10.93 14.61 -1.98
CA ALA A 173 -11.05 15.17 -0.64
C ALA A 173 -9.71 15.18 0.12
N PHE A 174 -8.84 14.19 -0.12
CA PHE A 174 -7.55 14.10 0.58
C PHE A 174 -6.58 15.24 0.22
N ASN A 175 -6.58 15.72 -1.03
CA ASN A 175 -5.65 16.73 -1.54
C ASN A 175 -6.05 18.19 -1.24
N GLN A 176 -7.14 18.43 -0.50
CA GLN A 176 -7.67 19.78 -0.24
C GLN A 176 -7.51 20.24 1.22
N GLY A 177 -6.90 19.42 2.09
CA GLY A 177 -6.64 19.76 3.49
C GLY A 177 -5.17 20.01 3.77
#